data_AF-X1T076-F1
#
_entry.id   AF-X1T076-F1
#
_cell.length_a   1.000
_cell.length_b   1.000
_cell.length_c   1.000
_cell.angle_alpha   90.00
_cell.angle_beta   90.00
_cell.angle_gamma   90.00
#
_symmetry.space_group_name_H-M   'P 1'
#
loop_
_entity.id
_entity.type
_entity.pdbx_description
1 polymer ?
#
loop_
_entity_poly.entity_id
_entity_poly.type
_entity_poly.pdbx_seq_one_letter_code
_entity_poly.pdbx_strand_id
1 'polypeptide(L)'
;DVDMDRLMWLDELLASVPKERSWMLVPLGVWLLVVMAVVVAVLLRYTRLGRHIFAVGSNEETARLCGVAVERVKVTVFTLCGAFAGLAGLMQFSYLTVGDPTGAKGLELNVIAAVVIGGGSLAGGEGSILGTMVGALIMTVIDSGCFQMGLPNWVQEIITGVIIIVAVALDRLRHRSI
;
A
#
# COMPACT_ATOMS: atom_id res chain seq x y z
N ASP A 1 -9.38 33.17 13.75
CA ASP A 1 -8.80 32.43 14.89
C ASP A 1 -9.45 31.07 15.05
N VAL A 2 -9.21 30.18 14.07
CA VAL A 2 -9.64 28.78 14.15
C VAL A 2 -8.48 28.00 14.76
N ASP A 3 -8.65 27.56 15.99
CA ASP A 3 -7.92 26.51 16.72
C ASP A 3 -6.62 25.99 16.06
N MET A 4 -5.53 26.75 16.20
CA MET A 4 -4.18 26.26 15.90
C MET A 4 -3.80 25.11 16.86
N ASP A 5 -4.29 25.14 18.09
CA ASP A 5 -4.00 24.11 19.12
C ASP A 5 -4.59 22.73 18.75
N ARG A 6 -5.69 22.70 17.99
CA ARG A 6 -6.33 21.46 17.53
C ARG A 6 -5.68 20.91 16.26
N LEU A 7 -4.70 21.59 15.67
CA LEU A 7 -3.89 21.05 14.57
C LEU A 7 -2.52 20.56 15.08
N MET A 8 -2.06 21.04 16.24
CA MET A 8 -0.76 20.66 16.82
C MET A 8 -0.65 19.16 17.17
N TRP A 9 -1.73 18.49 17.59
CA TRP A 9 -1.68 17.04 17.87
C TRP A 9 -1.43 16.19 16.62
N LEU A 10 -1.76 16.71 15.42
CA LEU A 10 -1.55 16.03 14.14
C LEU A 10 -0.08 16.16 13.71
N ASP A 11 0.52 17.34 13.94
CA ASP A 11 1.96 17.54 13.80
C ASP A 11 2.75 16.67 14.79
N GLU A 12 2.23 16.43 15.99
CA GLU A 12 2.86 15.61 17.03
C GLU A 12 2.90 14.10 16.69
N LEU A 13 2.03 13.62 15.78
CA LEU A 13 2.06 12.25 15.28
C LEU A 13 3.20 12.00 14.27
N LEU A 14 3.72 13.05 13.63
CA LEU A 14 4.79 12.98 12.61
C LEU A 14 6.04 13.81 12.96
N ALA A 15 6.01 14.60 14.05
CA ALA A 15 7.18 15.25 14.61
C ALA A 15 8.25 14.20 14.95
N SER A 16 9.48 14.45 14.48
CA SER A 16 10.65 13.65 14.82
C SER A 16 10.72 13.46 16.33
N VAL A 17 10.85 12.19 16.77
CA VAL A 17 10.94 11.75 18.16
C VAL A 17 11.54 12.84 19.05
N PRO A 18 10.74 13.48 19.94
CA PRO A 18 11.28 14.33 20.98
C PRO A 18 12.34 13.52 21.73
N LYS A 19 13.50 14.13 21.95
CA LYS A 19 14.75 13.52 22.47
C LYS A 19 14.59 12.76 23.81
N GLU A 20 13.41 12.84 24.44
CA GLU A 20 13.00 12.12 25.65
C GLU A 20 12.33 10.75 25.42
N ARG A 21 12.01 10.37 24.17
CA ARG A 21 11.34 9.09 23.83
C ARG A 21 12.21 8.11 23.04
N SER A 22 13.52 8.06 23.33
CA SER A 22 14.50 7.17 22.68
C SER A 22 14.24 5.66 22.83
N TRP A 23 13.19 5.24 23.55
CA TRP A 23 12.75 3.85 23.64
C TRP A 23 11.83 3.44 22.48
N MET A 24 11.23 4.39 21.76
CA MET A 24 10.60 4.15 20.46
C MET A 24 11.66 4.28 19.37
N LEU A 25 12.25 3.15 18.98
CA LEU A 25 13.33 3.05 17.98
C LEU A 25 12.95 3.61 16.58
N VAL A 26 11.66 3.90 16.31
CA VAL A 26 11.14 4.25 14.99
C VAL A 26 9.95 5.25 15.09
N PRO A 27 9.78 6.20 14.14
CA PRO A 27 8.64 7.13 14.09
C PRO A 27 7.26 6.48 14.19
N LEU A 28 6.27 7.23 14.70
CA LEU A 28 4.90 6.75 14.93
C LEU A 28 4.23 6.20 13.65
N GLY A 29 4.56 6.76 12.48
CA GLY A 29 4.06 6.27 11.19
C GLY A 29 4.44 4.82 10.88
N VAL A 30 5.63 4.37 11.31
CA VAL A 30 6.04 2.97 11.11
C VAL A 30 5.28 2.04 12.04
N TRP A 31 5.01 2.45 13.28
CA TRP A 31 4.16 1.68 14.18
C TRP A 31 2.74 1.53 13.63
N LEU A 32 2.19 2.60 13.05
CA LEU A 32 0.88 2.55 12.40
C LEU A 32 0.87 1.57 11.22
N LEU A 33 1.90 1.60 10.37
CA LEU A 33 2.09 0.64 9.28
C LEU A 33 2.12 -0.80 9.82
N VAL A 34 2.92 -1.07 10.85
CA VAL A 34 3.05 -2.42 11.43
C VAL A 34 1.71 -2.89 12.00
N VAL A 35 1.00 -2.02 12.74
CA VAL A 35 -0.33 -2.34 13.28
C VAL A 35 -1.31 -2.65 12.16
N MET A 36 -1.36 -1.84 11.11
CA MET A 36 -2.22 -2.10 9.95
C MET A 36 -1.85 -3.38 9.21
N ALA A 37 -0.55 -3.64 9.00
CA ALA A 37 -0.09 -4.86 8.37
C ALA A 37 -0.50 -6.10 9.18
N VAL A 38 -0.39 -6.06 10.51
CA VAL A 38 -0.84 -7.13 11.40
C VAL A 38 -2.35 -7.31 11.36
N VAL A 39 -3.12 -6.22 11.40
CA VAL A 39 -4.59 -6.27 11.33
C VAL A 39 -5.04 -6.90 10.01
N VAL A 40 -4.47 -6.48 8.88
CA VAL A 40 -4.79 -7.04 7.55
C VAL A 40 -4.32 -8.50 7.46
N ALA A 41 -3.19 -8.85 8.07
CA ALA A 41 -2.67 -10.23 8.10
C ALA A 41 -3.57 -11.16 8.89
N VAL A 42 -4.03 -10.72 10.05
CA VAL A 42 -4.97 -11.49 10.86
C VAL A 42 -6.30 -11.60 10.13
N LEU A 43 -6.77 -10.52 9.52
CA LEU A 43 -8.01 -10.51 8.75
C LEU A 43 -7.93 -11.51 7.58
N LEU A 44 -6.87 -11.47 6.76
CA LEU A 44 -6.74 -12.37 5.62
C LEU A 44 -6.50 -13.83 6.04
N ARG A 45 -5.75 -14.09 7.11
CA ARG A 45 -5.39 -15.45 7.53
C ARG A 45 -6.45 -16.16 8.36
N TYR A 46 -7.13 -15.45 9.26
CA TYR A 46 -8.02 -16.07 10.24
C TYR A 46 -9.52 -15.85 9.98
N THR A 47 -9.91 -14.89 9.12
CA THR A 47 -11.33 -14.63 8.89
C THR A 47 -11.89 -15.43 7.70
N ARG A 48 -13.21 -15.63 7.69
CA ARG A 48 -13.89 -16.15 6.49
C ARG A 48 -13.74 -15.19 5.31
N LEU A 49 -13.78 -13.89 5.57
CA LEU A 49 -13.67 -12.83 4.57
C LEU A 49 -12.39 -13.00 3.74
N GLY A 50 -11.24 -13.24 4.38
CA GLY A 50 -9.96 -13.51 3.69
C GLY A 50 -10.04 -14.67 2.70
N ARG A 51 -10.59 -15.81 3.11
CA ARG A 51 -10.79 -16.97 2.22
C ARG A 51 -11.72 -16.66 1.04
N HIS A 52 -12.76 -15.85 1.26
CA HIS A 52 -13.68 -15.45 0.19
C HIS A 52 -12.99 -14.49 -0.79
N ILE A 53 -12.09 -13.60 -0.32
CA ILE A 53 -11.30 -12.73 -1.19
C ILE A 53 -10.41 -13.55 -2.12
N PHE A 54 -9.63 -14.50 -1.59
CA PHE A 54 -8.74 -15.33 -2.42
C PHE A 54 -9.53 -16.20 -3.41
N ALA A 55 -10.68 -16.76 -2.99
CA ALA A 55 -11.53 -17.56 -3.87
C ALA A 55 -12.12 -16.71 -5.03
N VAL A 56 -12.64 -15.52 -4.72
CA VAL A 56 -13.16 -14.58 -5.73
C VAL A 56 -12.04 -14.10 -6.66
N GLY A 57 -10.84 -13.88 -6.13
CA GLY A 57 -9.67 -13.46 -6.91
C GLY A 57 -9.16 -14.52 -7.88
N SER A 58 -9.28 -15.81 -7.54
CA SER A 58 -8.83 -16.91 -8.42
C SER A 58 -9.83 -17.18 -9.55
N ASN A 59 -11.11 -17.35 -9.22
CA ASN A 59 -12.17 -17.52 -10.22
C ASN A 59 -13.53 -17.06 -9.67
N GLU A 60 -14.01 -15.93 -10.19
CA GLU A 60 -15.27 -15.33 -9.78
C GLU A 60 -16.49 -16.24 -10.05
N GLU A 61 -16.51 -16.92 -11.20
CA GLU A 61 -17.62 -17.80 -11.57
C GLU A 61 -17.67 -19.03 -10.66
N THR A 62 -16.52 -19.63 -10.38
CA THR A 62 -16.43 -20.76 -9.45
C THR A 62 -16.82 -20.36 -8.03
N ALA A 63 -16.35 -19.20 -7.55
CA ALA A 63 -16.73 -18.70 -6.24
C ALA A 63 -18.25 -18.51 -6.10
N ARG A 64 -18.90 -17.97 -7.15
CA ARG A 64 -20.36 -17.80 -7.19
C ARG A 64 -21.09 -19.15 -7.15
N LEU A 65 -20.61 -20.16 -7.89
CA LEU A 65 -21.16 -21.51 -7.86
C LEU A 65 -20.98 -22.20 -6.50
N CYS A 66 -19.92 -21.87 -5.77
CA CYS A 66 -19.68 -22.34 -4.40
C CYS A 66 -20.49 -21.59 -3.31
N GLY A 67 -21.45 -20.72 -3.70
CA GLY A 67 -22.32 -20.01 -2.77
C GLY A 67 -21.68 -18.79 -2.10
N VAL A 68 -20.53 -18.31 -2.60
CA VAL A 68 -19.92 -17.06 -2.14
C VAL A 68 -20.68 -15.88 -2.73
N ALA A 69 -21.15 -14.97 -1.88
CA ALA A 69 -21.74 -13.71 -2.31
C ALA A 69 -20.67 -12.74 -2.84
N VAL A 70 -20.21 -12.97 -4.07
CA VAL A 70 -19.13 -12.24 -4.74
C VAL A 70 -19.29 -10.72 -4.64
N GLU A 71 -20.50 -10.23 -4.89
CA GLU A 71 -20.80 -8.78 -4.87
C GLU A 71 -20.54 -8.17 -3.49
N ARG A 72 -20.97 -8.85 -2.41
CA ARG A 72 -20.70 -8.40 -1.03
C ARG A 72 -19.21 -8.41 -0.71
N VAL A 73 -18.48 -9.41 -1.19
CA VAL A 73 -17.02 -9.49 -1.01
C VAL A 73 -16.35 -8.31 -1.69
N LYS A 74 -16.69 -8.02 -2.96
CA LYS A 74 -16.15 -6.88 -3.70
C LYS A 74 -16.43 -5.55 -3.01
N VAL A 75 -17.68 -5.29 -2.62
CA VAL A 75 -18.06 -4.06 -1.90
C VAL A 75 -17.24 -3.91 -0.62
N THR A 76 -17.10 -4.99 0.16
CA THR A 76 -16.33 -4.95 1.41
C THR A 76 -14.84 -4.67 1.15
N VAL A 77 -14.24 -5.29 0.14
CA VAL A 77 -12.83 -5.06 -0.24
C VAL A 77 -12.60 -3.62 -0.68
N PHE A 78 -13.44 -3.08 -1.55
CA PHE A 78 -13.31 -1.70 -2.00
C PHE A 78 -13.55 -0.69 -0.87
N THR A 79 -14.46 -1.00 0.07
CA THR A 79 -14.69 -0.16 1.26
C THR A 79 -13.47 -0.15 2.17
N LEU A 80 -12.85 -1.31 2.43
CA LEU A 80 -11.60 -1.42 3.19
C LEU A 80 -10.46 -0.68 2.49
N CYS A 81 -10.34 -0.83 1.18
CA CYS A 81 -9.35 -0.09 0.37
C CYS A 81 -9.52 1.42 0.52
N GLY A 82 -10.75 1.93 0.41
CA GLY A 82 -11.07 3.34 0.63
C GLY A 82 -10.73 3.82 2.04
N ALA A 83 -10.99 3.01 3.07
CA ALA A 83 -10.64 3.33 4.45
C ALA A 83 -9.11 3.43 4.65
N PHE A 84 -8.35 2.49 4.08
CA PHE A 84 -6.88 2.53 4.13
C PHE A 84 -6.29 3.67 3.30
N ALA A 85 -6.85 3.94 2.12
CA ALA A 85 -6.44 5.07 1.28
C ALA A 85 -6.72 6.42 1.98
N GLY A 86 -7.85 6.54 2.69
CA GLY A 86 -8.17 7.70 3.51
C GLY A 86 -7.18 7.90 4.66
N LEU A 87 -6.82 6.82 5.37
CA LEU A 87 -5.78 6.85 6.40
C LEU A 87 -4.42 7.24 5.84
N ALA A 88 -4.01 6.65 4.70
CA ALA A 88 -2.77 7.01 4.03
C ALA A 88 -2.76 8.48 3.57
N GLY A 89 -3.88 8.98 3.07
CA GLY A 89 -4.06 10.38 2.71
C GLY A 89 -3.94 11.34 3.90
N LEU A 90 -4.47 10.96 5.08
CA LEU A 90 -4.29 11.73 6.31
C LEU A 90 -2.81 11.79 6.74
N MET A 91 -2.08 10.67 6.60
CA MET A 91 -0.64 10.65 6.89
C MET A 91 0.14 11.51 5.89
N GLN A 92 -0.21 11.44 4.61
CA GLN A 92 0.42 12.26 3.57
C GLN A 92 0.13 13.76 3.79
N PHE A 93 -1.09 14.11 4.21
CA PHE A 93 -1.46 15.48 4.54
C PHE A 93 -0.63 16.03 5.72
N SER A 94 -0.42 15.22 6.75
CA SER A 94 0.43 15.59 7.88
C SER A 94 1.92 15.70 7.50
N TYR A 95 2.37 14.98 6.47
CA TYR A 95 3.73 15.11 5.92
C TYR A 95 3.90 16.37 5.06
N LEU A 96 2.86 16.77 4.33
CA LEU A 96 2.87 17.93 3.45
C LEU A 96 2.49 19.20 4.21
N THR A 97 3.49 20.03 4.56
CA THR A 97 3.25 21.37 5.14
C THR A 97 2.59 22.35 4.15
N VAL A 98 2.62 22.03 2.85
CA VAL A 98 2.02 22.81 1.76
C VAL A 98 1.15 21.90 0.91
N GLY A 99 -0.08 22.31 0.64
CA GLY A 99 -1.03 21.55 -0.17
C GLY A 99 -0.68 21.54 -1.66
N ASP A 100 0.31 20.74 -2.04
CA ASP A 100 0.65 20.50 -3.44
C ASP A 100 -0.20 19.32 -3.99
N PRO A 101 -1.16 19.57 -4.90
CA PRO A 101 -1.99 18.50 -5.47
C PRO A 101 -1.21 17.57 -6.40
N THR A 102 0.01 17.93 -6.81
CA THR A 102 0.85 17.09 -7.66
C THR A 102 1.69 16.08 -6.88
N GLY A 103 1.85 16.25 -5.57
CA GLY A 103 2.67 15.37 -4.72
C GLY A 103 2.16 13.93 -4.61
N ALA A 104 0.89 13.66 -4.97
CA ALA A 104 0.31 12.32 -4.97
C ALA A 104 0.17 11.69 -6.37
N LYS A 105 0.57 12.39 -7.44
CA LYS A 105 0.48 11.86 -8.80
C LYS A 105 1.42 10.66 -8.96
N GLY A 106 0.92 9.59 -9.57
CA GLY A 106 1.70 8.37 -9.78
C GLY A 106 1.82 7.44 -8.57
N LEU A 107 1.36 7.84 -7.37
CA LEU A 107 1.34 6.95 -6.20
C LEU A 107 0.51 5.69 -6.44
N GLU A 108 -0.58 5.79 -7.20
CA GLU A 108 -1.40 4.63 -7.59
C GLU A 108 -0.58 3.58 -8.34
N LEU A 109 0.21 4.02 -9.33
CA LEU A 109 1.10 3.15 -10.09
C LEU A 109 2.22 2.58 -9.22
N ASN A 110 2.80 3.39 -8.32
CA ASN A 110 3.82 2.94 -7.38
C ASN A 110 3.29 1.86 -6.42
N VAL A 111 2.05 2.01 -5.92
CA VAL A 111 1.41 1.04 -5.03
C VAL A 111 1.15 -0.28 -5.78
N ILE A 112 0.68 -0.22 -7.03
CA ILE A 112 0.50 -1.43 -7.85
C ILE A 112 1.86 -2.10 -8.08
N ALA A 113 2.90 -1.35 -8.44
CA ALA A 113 4.25 -1.87 -8.62
C ALA A 113 4.76 -2.58 -7.36
N ALA A 114 4.64 -1.94 -6.20
CA ALA A 114 5.04 -2.49 -4.91
C ALA A 114 4.35 -3.82 -4.59
N VAL A 115 3.04 -3.91 -4.81
CA VAL A 115 2.27 -5.15 -4.55
C VAL A 115 2.70 -6.28 -5.48
N VAL A 116 2.88 -5.99 -6.78
CA VAL A 116 3.25 -7.00 -7.77
C VAL A 116 4.68 -7.49 -7.59
N ILE A 117 5.64 -6.59 -7.33
CA ILE A 117 7.02 -6.94 -6.95
C ILE A 117 7.03 -7.79 -5.67
N GLY A 118 6.14 -7.45 -4.72
CA GLY A 118 5.92 -8.22 -3.51
C GLY A 118 5.33 -9.61 -3.71
N GLY A 119 4.92 -9.97 -4.93
CA GLY A 119 4.35 -11.28 -5.26
C GLY A 119 2.82 -11.33 -5.20
N GLY A 120 2.13 -10.18 -5.24
CA GLY A 120 0.71 -10.14 -5.55
C GLY A 120 0.46 -10.37 -7.05
N SER A 121 -0.46 -11.27 -7.38
CA SER A 121 -0.81 -11.56 -8.78
C SER A 121 -1.82 -10.54 -9.32
N LEU A 122 -1.59 -10.06 -10.54
CA LEU A 122 -2.59 -9.26 -11.28
C LEU A 122 -3.72 -10.11 -11.85
N ALA A 123 -3.47 -11.41 -12.06
CA ALA A 123 -4.49 -12.37 -12.46
C ALA A 123 -5.40 -12.77 -11.28
N GLY A 124 -4.96 -12.50 -10.05
CA GLY A 124 -5.72 -12.69 -8.82
C GLY A 124 -5.53 -14.06 -8.17
N GLY A 125 -6.05 -14.21 -6.95
CA GLY A 125 -6.00 -15.46 -6.19
C GLY A 125 -4.70 -15.71 -5.40
N GLU A 126 -3.67 -14.88 -5.60
CA GLU A 126 -2.37 -15.01 -4.93
C GLU A 126 -1.85 -13.67 -4.39
N GLY A 127 -1.22 -13.70 -3.22
CA GLY A 127 -0.57 -12.55 -2.63
C GLY A 127 -0.18 -12.76 -1.16
N SER A 128 0.83 -12.02 -0.70
CA SER A 128 1.32 -12.05 0.67
C SER A 128 1.56 -10.64 1.17
N ILE A 129 1.10 -10.33 2.38
CA ILE A 129 1.27 -9.00 3.00
C ILE A 129 2.75 -8.73 3.26
N LEU A 130 3.50 -9.73 3.74
CA LEU A 130 4.94 -9.60 3.94
C LEU A 130 5.65 -9.31 2.61
N GLY A 131 5.19 -9.96 1.54
CA GLY A 131 5.65 -9.70 0.18
C GLY A 131 5.41 -8.24 -0.23
N THR A 132 4.17 -7.76 -0.09
CA THR A 132 3.80 -6.36 -0.37
C THR A 132 4.62 -5.36 0.45
N MET A 133 4.89 -5.64 1.73
CA MET A 133 5.73 -4.77 2.56
C MET A 133 7.17 -4.68 2.03
N VAL A 134 7.75 -5.82 1.62
CA VAL A 134 9.08 -5.85 1.01
C VAL A 134 9.07 -5.12 -0.33
N GLY A 135 8.05 -5.33 -1.16
CA GLY A 135 7.90 -4.63 -2.44
C GLY A 135 7.75 -3.12 -2.27
N ALA A 136 6.99 -2.67 -1.26
CA ALA A 136 6.86 -1.25 -0.92
C ALA A 136 8.20 -0.65 -0.46
N LEU A 137 8.96 -1.37 0.38
CA LEU A 137 10.31 -0.96 0.78
C LEU A 137 11.24 -0.83 -0.43
N ILE A 138 11.22 -1.77 -1.37
CA ILE A 138 12.01 -1.71 -2.61
C ILE A 138 11.63 -0.46 -3.42
N MET A 139 10.33 -0.21 -3.62
CA MET A 139 9.87 0.97 -4.35
C MET A 139 10.30 2.27 -3.67
N THR A 140 10.18 2.38 -2.34
CA THR A 140 10.62 3.56 -1.59
C THR A 140 12.12 3.78 -1.65
N VAL A 141 12.93 2.71 -1.63
CA VAL A 141 14.39 2.81 -1.79
C VAL A 141 14.78 3.29 -3.18
N ILE A 142 14.10 2.80 -4.23
CA ILE A 142 14.33 3.24 -5.61
C ILE A 142 13.96 4.73 -5.76
N ASP A 143 12.80 5.13 -5.25
CA ASP A 143 12.32 6.50 -5.30
C ASP A 143 13.27 7.47 -4.57
N SER A 144 13.64 7.12 -3.33
CA SER A 144 14.61 7.88 -2.54
C SER A 144 15.98 7.93 -3.21
N GLY A 145 16.42 6.84 -3.85
CA GLY A 145 17.67 6.77 -4.59
C GLY A 145 17.67 7.67 -5.82
N CYS A 146 16.58 7.68 -6.60
CA CYS A 146 16.44 8.55 -7.77
C CYS A 146 16.40 10.03 -7.37
N PHE A 147 15.72 10.34 -6.26
CA PHE A 147 15.69 11.68 -5.69
C PHE A 147 17.09 12.13 -5.25
N GLN A 148 17.84 11.28 -4.55
CA GLN A 148 19.21 11.55 -4.10
C GLN A 148 20.18 11.78 -5.27
N MET A 149 19.98 11.08 -6.40
CA MET A 149 20.74 11.27 -7.64
C MET A 149 20.37 12.57 -8.38
N GLY A 150 19.38 13.33 -7.92
CA GLY A 150 18.93 14.56 -8.56
C GLY A 150 18.24 14.32 -9.90
N LEU A 151 17.66 13.13 -10.12
CA LEU A 151 16.96 12.83 -11.35
C LEU A 151 15.65 13.62 -11.44
N PRO A 152 15.34 14.21 -12.61
CA PRO A 152 14.10 14.96 -12.78
C PRO A 152 12.88 14.02 -12.75
N ASN A 153 11.73 14.54 -12.30
CA ASN A 153 10.51 13.74 -12.07
C ASN A 153 10.06 12.89 -13.26
N TRP A 154 10.17 13.40 -14.48
CA TRP A 154 9.79 12.64 -15.69
C TRP A 154 10.65 11.39 -15.91
N VAL A 155 11.92 11.40 -15.46
CA VAL A 155 12.78 10.20 -15.49
C VAL A 155 12.35 9.20 -14.43
N GLN A 156 11.94 9.67 -13.25
CA GLN A 156 11.42 8.81 -12.18
C GLN A 156 10.13 8.11 -12.64
N GLU A 157 9.23 8.82 -13.30
CA GLU A 157 8.01 8.25 -13.89
C GLU A 157 8.32 7.17 -14.94
N ILE A 158 9.33 7.39 -15.80
CA ILE A 158 9.79 6.39 -16.77
C ILE A 158 10.34 5.16 -16.06
N ILE A 159 11.16 5.33 -15.01
CA ILE A 159 11.73 4.23 -14.22
C ILE A 159 10.60 3.41 -13.58
N THR A 160 9.63 4.07 -12.93
CA THR A 160 8.44 3.41 -12.37
C THR A 160 7.69 2.63 -13.45
N GLY A 161 7.46 3.21 -14.63
CA GLY A 161 6.80 2.54 -15.74
C GLY A 161 7.54 1.28 -16.19
N VAL A 162 8.88 1.36 -16.33
CA VAL A 162 9.72 0.20 -16.66
C VAL A 162 9.62 -0.87 -15.58
N ILE A 163 9.69 -0.49 -14.31
CA ILE A 163 9.56 -1.42 -13.18
C ILE A 163 8.22 -2.16 -13.23
N ILE A 164 7.12 -1.46 -13.49
CA ILE A 164 5.78 -2.08 -13.61
C ILE A 164 5.75 -3.06 -14.78
N ILE A 165 6.25 -2.68 -15.95
CA ILE A 165 6.30 -3.57 -17.12
C ILE A 165 7.09 -4.84 -16.80
N VAL A 166 8.25 -4.71 -16.15
CA VAL A 166 9.08 -5.84 -15.72
C VAL A 166 8.33 -6.69 -14.69
N ALA A 167 7.72 -6.08 -13.69
CA ALA A 167 6.97 -6.78 -12.65
C ALA A 167 5.80 -7.58 -13.25
N VAL A 168 5.03 -6.99 -14.15
CA VAL A 168 3.91 -7.64 -14.86
C VAL A 168 4.42 -8.74 -15.80
N ALA A 169 5.53 -8.51 -16.50
CA ALA A 169 6.11 -9.52 -17.37
C ALA A 169 6.57 -10.75 -16.57
N LEU A 170 7.20 -10.53 -15.41
CA LEU A 170 7.59 -11.60 -14.50
C LEU A 170 6.38 -12.32 -13.91
N ASP A 171 5.33 -11.59 -13.53
CA ASP A 171 4.06 -12.15 -13.06
C ASP A 171 3.43 -13.07 -14.10
N ARG A 172 3.32 -12.61 -15.36
CA ARG A 172 2.83 -13.39 -16.51
C ARG A 172 3.66 -14.64 -16.79
N LEU A 173 4.98 -14.54 -16.71
CA LEU A 173 5.89 -15.67 -16.95
C LEU A 173 5.75 -16.74 -15.86
N ARG A 174 5.64 -16.34 -14.60
CA ARG A 174 5.39 -17.27 -13.49
C ARG A 174 4.08 -18.04 -13.67
N HIS A 175 3.01 -17.34 -14.05
CA HIS A 175 1.69 -17.96 -14.29
C HIS A 175 1.64 -18.87 -15.51
N ARG A 176 2.56 -18.73 -16.48
CA ARG A 176 2.66 -19.62 -17.64
C ARG A 176 3.47 -20.88 -17.39
N SER A 177 4.27 -20.91 -16.33
CA SER A 177 5.18 -22.01 -16.01
C SER A 177 4.57 -23.09 -15.10
N ILE A 178 3.29 -22.92 -14.73
CA ILE A 178 2.47 -23.87 -13.96
C ILE A 178 1.30 -24.28 -14.85
#